data_AF-A0A4Y9QFK9-F1
#
_entry.id   AF-A0A4Y9QFK9-F1
#
_cell.length_a   1.000
_cell.length_b   1.000
_cell.length_c   1.000
_cell.angle_alpha   90.00
_cell.angle_beta   90.00
_cell.angle_gamma   90.00
#
_symmetry.space_group_name_H-M   'P 1'
#
loop_
_entity.id
_entity.type
_entity.pdbx_description
1 polymer ?
#
loop_
_entity_poly.entity_id
_entity_poly.type
_entity_poly.pdbx_seq_one_letter_code
_entity_poly.pdbx_strand_id
1 'polypeptide(L)'
;MKRALKIPLIVLGSLIALLALVAVLVVTFNWNRAKPWLTDKVSDATGRSFAINGDLALTWQHPPHASGWRRLVPWPHLRAYDVALGNPDWATTGPDMARVKQVDFTLNPLDLLRHRISVQSLVLTEPHLVLEQGKGGRANWHFQKKEEKSKWDFGIDDLGLEQGVVRYVDPEKHADITTDIDTLDDGSVKWQAKGTFNREKVGGEGTAGAILSLQTPDVRYPVKAQVKVGETDIRIDGTLTNPSHMSALDVNLKILGASMGDLFALSGVLLPETPKFSTEGRLAGSLKPGSIQLRYENFKGKVGSSDLGGTLEYAQGQPRNRLSGK
;
A
#
# COMPACT_ATOMS: atom_id res chain seq x y z
N MET A 1 4.52 -52.49 36.14
CA MET A 1 4.76 -51.27 35.31
C MET A 1 4.04 -51.32 33.94
N LYS A 2 2.72 -51.59 33.86
CA LYS A 2 2.05 -51.85 32.56
C LYS A 2 0.72 -51.10 32.30
N ARG A 3 0.20 -50.30 33.23
CA ARG A 3 -1.05 -49.52 33.02
C ARG A 3 -0.82 -48.01 32.99
N ALA A 4 0.09 -47.50 33.82
CA ALA A 4 0.44 -46.08 33.85
C ALA A 4 1.06 -45.54 32.54
N LEU A 5 1.74 -46.40 31.76
CA LEU A 5 2.30 -46.02 30.45
C LEU A 5 1.29 -46.17 29.28
N LYS A 6 0.17 -46.88 29.48
CA LYS A 6 -0.82 -47.14 28.42
C LYS A 6 -1.75 -45.95 28.21
N ILE A 7 -2.18 -45.30 29.30
CA ILE A 7 -3.06 -44.13 29.25
C ILE A 7 -2.43 -42.96 28.47
N PRO A 8 -1.18 -42.52 28.74
CA PRO A 8 -0.57 -41.45 27.95
C PRO A 8 -0.36 -41.85 26.48
N LEU A 9 -0.10 -43.13 26.19
CA LEU A 9 0.03 -43.62 24.83
C LEU A 9 -1.30 -43.60 24.06
N ILE A 10 -2.40 -43.98 24.72
CA ILE A 10 -3.76 -43.94 24.14
C ILE A 10 -4.21 -42.49 23.93
N VAL A 11 -3.94 -41.60 24.90
CA VAL A 11 -4.25 -40.17 24.77
C VAL A 11 -3.47 -39.56 23.60
N LEU A 12 -2.17 -39.82 23.50
CA LEU A 12 -1.34 -39.35 22.39
C LEU A 12 -1.80 -39.91 21.05
N GLY A 13 -2.11 -41.21 20.97
CA GLY A 13 -2.64 -41.84 19.76
C GLY A 13 -3.99 -41.26 19.34
N SER A 14 -4.88 -41.00 20.30
CA SER A 14 -6.19 -40.38 20.03
C SER A 14 -6.07 -38.93 19.54
N LEU A 15 -5.12 -38.17 20.08
CA LEU A 15 -4.82 -36.81 19.62
C LEU A 15 -4.27 -36.82 18.19
N ILE A 16 -3.35 -37.73 17.88
CA ILE A 16 -2.80 -37.89 16.53
C ILE A 16 -3.91 -38.30 15.56
N ALA A 17 -4.77 -39.26 15.94
CA ALA A 17 -5.90 -39.68 15.11
C ALA A 17 -6.91 -38.56 14.87
N LEU A 18 -7.20 -37.74 15.89
CA LEU A 18 -8.06 -36.57 15.76
C LEU A 18 -7.45 -35.53 14.82
N LEU A 19 -6.15 -35.23 14.96
CA LEU A 19 -5.45 -34.30 14.06
C LEU A 19 -5.43 -34.83 12.62
N ALA A 20 -5.21 -36.13 12.42
CA ALA A 20 -5.28 -36.75 11.11
C ALA A 20 -6.69 -36.69 10.50
N LEU A 21 -7.73 -36.94 11.30
CA LEU A 21 -9.12 -36.82 10.86
C LEU A 21 -9.46 -35.39 10.45
N VAL A 22 -9.06 -34.39 11.25
CA VAL A 22 -9.21 -32.97 10.91
C VAL A 22 -8.47 -32.65 9.63
N ALA A 23 -7.22 -33.12 9.47
CA ALA A 23 -6.45 -32.90 8.25
C ALA A 23 -7.15 -33.50 7.02
N VAL A 24 -7.66 -34.74 7.10
CA VAL A 24 -8.42 -35.37 6.01
C VAL A 24 -9.68 -34.56 5.68
N LEU A 25 -10.41 -34.07 6.69
CA LEU A 25 -11.59 -33.24 6.47
C LEU A 25 -11.21 -31.94 5.77
N VAL A 26 -10.19 -31.21 6.23
CA VAL A 26 -9.73 -29.95 5.64
C VAL A 26 -9.24 -30.15 4.19
N VAL A 27 -8.58 -31.29 3.89
CA VAL A 27 -8.12 -31.65 2.54
C VAL A 27 -9.28 -32.01 1.59
N THR A 28 -10.31 -32.70 2.09
CA THR A 28 -11.44 -33.19 1.27
C THR A 28 -12.63 -32.22 1.23
N PHE A 29 -12.63 -31.19 2.07
CA PHE A 29 -13.69 -30.20 2.14
C PHE A 29 -13.73 -29.33 0.89
N ASN A 30 -14.93 -29.17 0.31
CA ASN A 30 -15.13 -28.22 -0.77
C ASN A 30 -15.16 -26.78 -0.22
N TRP A 31 -14.03 -26.09 -0.34
CA TRP A 31 -13.84 -24.73 0.14
C TRP A 31 -14.80 -23.71 -0.48
N ASN A 32 -15.39 -23.98 -1.64
CA ASN A 32 -16.44 -23.13 -2.20
C ASN A 32 -17.67 -23.03 -1.26
N ARG A 33 -17.91 -24.00 -0.37
CA ARG A 33 -18.98 -23.92 0.65
C ARG A 33 -18.70 -22.92 1.76
N ALA A 34 -17.44 -22.51 1.95
CA ALA A 34 -17.08 -21.49 2.93
C ALA A 34 -17.33 -20.05 2.42
N LYS A 35 -17.54 -19.85 1.10
CA LYS A 35 -17.72 -18.52 0.50
C LYS A 35 -18.86 -17.71 1.11
N PRO A 36 -20.08 -18.24 1.34
CA PRO A 36 -21.15 -17.45 1.95
C PRO A 36 -20.79 -16.99 3.36
N TRP A 37 -20.21 -17.88 4.17
CA TRP A 37 -19.76 -17.53 5.52
C TRP A 37 -18.65 -16.47 5.52
N LEU A 38 -17.64 -16.61 4.63
CA LEU A 38 -16.59 -15.60 4.45
C LEU A 38 -17.19 -14.26 3.99
N THR A 39 -18.16 -14.32 3.08
CA THR A 39 -18.87 -13.16 2.54
C THR A 39 -19.56 -12.37 3.64
N ASP A 40 -20.37 -13.05 4.45
CA ASP A 40 -21.07 -12.42 5.56
C ASP A 40 -20.08 -11.82 6.57
N LYS A 41 -19.03 -12.58 6.94
CA LYS A 41 -18.05 -12.11 7.93
C LYS A 41 -17.22 -10.92 7.49
N VAL A 42 -16.76 -10.90 6.24
CA VAL A 42 -16.00 -9.76 5.71
C VAL A 42 -16.92 -8.57 5.49
N SER A 43 -18.15 -8.80 5.02
CA SER A 43 -19.12 -7.73 4.84
C SER A 43 -19.52 -7.08 6.16
N ASP A 44 -19.79 -7.88 7.19
CA ASP A 44 -20.06 -7.41 8.56
C ASP A 44 -18.87 -6.66 9.17
N ALA A 45 -17.64 -7.08 8.88
CA ALA A 45 -16.43 -6.49 9.43
C ALA A 45 -16.06 -5.17 8.75
N THR A 46 -16.25 -5.07 7.44
CA THR A 46 -15.91 -3.89 6.63
C THR A 46 -17.07 -2.90 6.52
N GLY A 47 -18.31 -3.35 6.74
CA GLY A 47 -19.51 -2.59 6.47
C GLY A 47 -19.79 -2.40 4.98
N ARG A 48 -19.29 -3.30 4.13
CA ARG A 48 -19.37 -3.20 2.65
C ARG A 48 -19.72 -4.54 2.03
N SER A 49 -20.25 -4.55 0.82
CA SER A 49 -20.43 -5.80 0.09
C SER A 49 -19.07 -6.43 -0.20
N PHE A 50 -18.88 -7.68 0.19
CA PHE A 50 -17.72 -8.48 -0.22
C PHE A 50 -18.20 -9.71 -0.97
N ALA A 51 -17.48 -10.12 -2.01
CA ALA A 51 -17.81 -11.32 -2.77
C ALA A 51 -16.55 -12.03 -3.26
N ILE A 52 -16.62 -13.35 -3.31
CA ILE A 52 -15.66 -14.21 -4.01
C ILE A 52 -16.44 -14.85 -5.16
N ASN A 53 -16.36 -14.25 -6.35
CA ASN A 53 -17.17 -14.65 -7.51
C ASN A 53 -16.58 -15.89 -8.21
N GLY A 54 -15.25 -16.02 -8.20
CA GLY A 54 -14.52 -17.16 -8.74
C GLY A 54 -14.32 -18.26 -7.70
N ASP A 55 -13.53 -19.28 -8.03
CA ASP A 55 -13.29 -20.43 -7.14
C ASP A 55 -12.43 -20.09 -5.91
N LEU A 56 -12.61 -20.87 -4.85
CA LEU A 56 -11.73 -20.90 -3.69
C LEU A 56 -11.08 -22.28 -3.62
N ALA A 57 -9.76 -22.32 -3.83
CA ALA A 57 -8.98 -23.54 -3.79
C ALA A 57 -8.05 -23.54 -2.57
N LEU A 58 -7.95 -24.69 -1.91
CA LEU A 58 -6.93 -24.96 -0.92
C LEU A 58 -5.98 -26.03 -1.46
N THR A 59 -4.70 -25.70 -1.56
CA THR A 59 -3.63 -26.66 -1.80
C THR A 59 -2.73 -26.73 -0.56
N TRP A 60 -1.85 -27.72 -0.57
CA TRP A 60 -0.92 -27.96 0.52
C TRP A 60 0.49 -27.91 -0.04
N GLN A 61 1.34 -27.11 0.59
CA GLN A 61 2.74 -27.00 0.20
C GLN A 61 3.65 -27.19 1.40
N HIS A 62 4.86 -27.68 1.13
CA HIS A 62 5.84 -27.79 2.19
C HIS A 62 6.34 -26.39 2.58
N PRO A 63 6.50 -26.12 3.88
CA PRO A 63 6.94 -24.81 4.33
C PRO A 63 8.35 -24.48 3.80
N PRO A 64 8.53 -23.33 3.13
CA PRO A 64 9.85 -22.86 2.79
C PRO A 64 10.62 -22.53 4.08
N HIS A 65 11.88 -22.95 4.15
CA HIS A 65 12.80 -22.66 5.27
C HIS A 65 12.47 -23.28 6.65
N ALA A 66 11.58 -24.27 6.74
CA ALA A 66 11.35 -24.98 8.01
C ALA A 66 12.41 -26.05 8.31
N SER A 67 12.95 -26.01 9.53
CA SER A 67 13.91 -27.01 10.06
C SER A 67 13.25 -28.01 11.02
N GLY A 68 13.79 -29.22 11.08
CA GLY A 68 13.34 -30.27 11.99
C GLY A 68 11.95 -30.83 11.66
N TRP A 69 11.16 -31.19 12.68
CA TRP A 69 9.84 -31.81 12.51
C TRP A 69 8.82 -30.90 11.81
N ARG A 70 9.01 -29.58 11.83
CA ARG A 70 8.09 -28.60 11.21
C ARG A 70 8.00 -28.74 9.69
N ARG A 71 9.05 -29.26 9.03
CA ARG A 71 9.04 -29.54 7.58
C ARG A 71 8.03 -30.61 7.18
N LEU A 72 7.67 -31.48 8.13
CA LEU A 72 6.69 -32.56 7.92
C LEU A 72 5.25 -32.06 7.94
N VAL A 73 5.00 -30.84 8.47
CA VAL A 73 3.66 -30.27 8.54
C VAL A 73 3.42 -29.42 7.29
N PRO A 74 2.56 -29.86 6.36
CA PRO A 74 2.25 -29.07 5.17
C PRO A 74 1.49 -27.79 5.57
N TRP A 75 1.75 -26.71 4.85
CA TRP A 75 1.11 -25.43 5.07
C TRP A 75 -0.06 -25.26 4.08
N PRO A 76 -1.22 -24.78 4.55
CA PRO A 76 -2.34 -24.48 3.69
C PRO A 76 -2.01 -23.28 2.81
N HIS A 77 -2.13 -23.47 1.50
CA HIS A 77 -2.00 -22.44 0.48
C HIS A 77 -3.37 -22.20 -0.16
N LEU A 78 -3.92 -21.02 0.07
CA LEU A 78 -5.27 -20.66 -0.37
C LEU A 78 -5.17 -19.76 -1.60
N ARG A 79 -6.01 -20.06 -2.59
CA ARG A 79 -6.16 -19.27 -3.80
C ARG A 79 -7.62 -18.92 -4.01
N ALA A 80 -7.92 -17.63 -4.02
CA ALA A 80 -9.26 -17.12 -4.28
C ALA A 80 -9.27 -16.34 -5.60
N TYR A 81 -10.23 -16.65 -6.46
CA TYR A 81 -10.39 -16.00 -7.75
C TYR A 81 -11.55 -15.01 -7.74
N ASP A 82 -11.37 -13.90 -8.45
CA ASP A 82 -12.35 -12.81 -8.62
C ASP A 82 -12.97 -12.35 -7.29
N VAL A 83 -12.11 -11.77 -6.45
CA VAL A 83 -12.48 -11.22 -5.14
C VAL A 83 -12.83 -9.75 -5.32
N ALA A 84 -14.01 -9.34 -4.85
CA ALA A 84 -14.48 -7.96 -4.94
C ALA A 84 -14.88 -7.42 -3.56
N LEU A 85 -14.53 -6.15 -3.31
CA LEU A 85 -14.96 -5.36 -2.17
C LEU A 85 -15.65 -4.09 -2.69
N GLY A 86 -16.89 -3.90 -2.26
CA GLY A 86 -17.76 -2.82 -2.67
C GLY A 86 -17.28 -1.44 -2.21
N ASN A 87 -17.70 -0.44 -2.95
CA ASN A 87 -17.64 0.96 -2.55
C ASN A 87 -18.77 1.30 -1.56
N PRO A 88 -18.62 2.37 -0.76
CA PRO A 88 -19.73 2.93 -0.01
C PRO A 88 -20.73 3.63 -0.95
N ASP A 89 -22.00 3.74 -0.53
CA ASP A 89 -23.10 4.29 -1.35
C ASP A 89 -22.89 5.70 -1.91
N TRP A 90 -22.00 6.50 -1.31
CA TRP A 90 -21.73 7.86 -1.75
C TRP A 90 -20.66 7.94 -2.86
N ALA A 91 -19.92 6.86 -3.10
CA ALA A 91 -18.86 6.83 -4.10
C ALA A 91 -19.44 6.91 -5.52
N THR A 92 -18.72 7.60 -6.41
CA THR A 92 -19.13 7.82 -7.80
C THR A 92 -18.29 7.06 -8.81
N THR A 93 -17.23 6.40 -8.34
CA THR A 93 -16.23 5.72 -9.19
C THR A 93 -16.60 4.28 -9.61
N GLY A 94 -17.77 3.79 -9.23
CA GLY A 94 -18.28 2.46 -9.58
C GLY A 94 -18.67 1.62 -8.37
N PRO A 95 -19.18 0.40 -8.59
CA PRO A 95 -19.70 -0.45 -7.52
C PRO A 95 -18.61 -1.01 -6.60
N ASP A 96 -17.41 -1.25 -7.12
CA ASP A 96 -16.31 -1.89 -6.40
C ASP A 96 -15.21 -0.88 -6.05
N MET A 97 -14.81 -0.86 -4.78
CA MET A 97 -13.59 -0.16 -4.33
C MET A 97 -12.36 -0.95 -4.72
N ALA A 98 -12.38 -2.27 -4.54
CA ALA A 98 -11.27 -3.14 -4.84
C ALA A 98 -11.75 -4.41 -5.53
N ARG A 99 -11.05 -4.82 -6.57
CA ARG A 99 -11.26 -6.10 -7.24
C ARG A 99 -9.91 -6.73 -7.51
N VAL A 100 -9.75 -8.01 -7.17
CA VAL A 100 -8.51 -8.73 -7.40
C VAL A 100 -8.86 -9.99 -8.17
N LYS A 101 -8.19 -10.20 -9.31
CA LYS A 101 -8.42 -11.38 -10.14
C LYS A 101 -8.03 -12.65 -9.42
N GLN A 102 -6.90 -12.63 -8.71
CA GLN A 102 -6.42 -13.76 -7.93
C GLN A 102 -5.70 -13.30 -6.67
N VAL A 103 -6.07 -13.90 -5.56
CA VAL A 103 -5.45 -13.71 -4.24
C VAL A 103 -4.84 -15.04 -3.83
N ASP A 104 -3.52 -15.10 -3.75
CA ASP A 104 -2.79 -16.27 -3.30
C ASP A 104 -2.13 -15.98 -1.97
N PHE A 105 -2.36 -16.84 -0.98
CA PHE A 105 -1.71 -16.66 0.31
C PHE A 105 -1.45 -17.97 1.03
N THR A 106 -0.43 -17.95 1.89
CA THR A 106 -0.03 -19.11 2.68
C THR A 106 -0.10 -18.79 4.16
N LEU A 107 -0.79 -19.64 4.93
CA LEU A 107 -0.91 -19.49 6.38
C LEU A 107 0.04 -20.42 7.11
N ASN A 108 0.58 -19.96 8.24
CA ASN A 108 1.30 -20.82 9.18
C ASN A 108 0.31 -21.48 10.17
N PRO A 109 0.04 -22.79 10.06
CA PRO A 109 -0.95 -23.47 10.91
C PRO A 109 -0.52 -23.54 12.38
N LEU A 110 0.78 -23.47 12.67
CA LEU A 110 1.29 -23.49 14.04
C LEU A 110 1.04 -22.17 14.77
N ASP A 111 1.04 -21.05 14.05
CA ASP A 111 0.74 -19.74 14.62
C ASP A 111 -0.76 -19.61 14.92
N LEU A 112 -1.62 -20.30 14.17
CA LEU A 112 -3.05 -20.34 14.44
C LEU A 112 -3.36 -20.94 15.82
N LEU A 113 -2.59 -21.94 16.27
CA LEU A 113 -2.70 -22.52 17.62
C LEU A 113 -2.35 -21.53 18.74
N ARG A 114 -1.65 -20.44 18.40
CA ARG A 114 -1.23 -19.37 19.30
C ARG A 114 -2.09 -18.11 19.16
N HIS A 115 -3.24 -18.21 18.50
CA HIS A 115 -4.12 -17.07 18.19
C HIS A 115 -3.46 -15.98 17.31
N ARG A 116 -2.51 -16.37 16.44
CA ARG A 116 -1.89 -15.48 15.46
C ARG A 116 -2.17 -15.96 14.04
N ILE A 117 -2.78 -15.10 13.23
CA ILE A 117 -2.93 -15.29 11.79
C ILE A 117 -1.68 -14.69 11.13
N SER A 118 -0.69 -15.53 10.82
CA SER A 118 0.51 -15.12 10.08
C SER A 118 0.37 -15.55 8.62
N VAL A 119 0.31 -14.56 7.73
CA VAL A 119 0.33 -14.76 6.27
C VAL A 119 1.77 -14.63 5.81
N GLN A 120 2.40 -15.74 5.43
CA GLN A 120 3.83 -15.73 5.09
C GLN A 120 4.09 -14.99 3.77
N SER A 121 3.26 -15.25 2.77
CA SER A 121 3.32 -14.57 1.48
C SER A 121 1.89 -14.35 1.02
N LEU A 122 1.60 -13.13 0.61
CA LEU A 122 0.35 -12.69 0.01
C LEU A 122 0.68 -12.12 -1.37
N VAL A 123 0.23 -12.78 -2.43
CA VAL A 123 0.39 -12.31 -3.81
C VAL A 123 -0.99 -11.92 -4.33
N LEU A 124 -1.09 -10.70 -4.85
CA LEU A 124 -2.28 -10.18 -5.51
C LEU A 124 -1.97 -10.01 -6.99
N THR A 125 -2.64 -10.79 -7.84
CA THR A 125 -2.51 -10.70 -9.29
C THR A 125 -3.69 -9.91 -9.88
N GLU A 126 -3.36 -8.93 -10.73
CA GLU A 126 -4.27 -7.93 -11.29
C GLU A 126 -5.18 -7.29 -10.20
N PRO A 127 -4.63 -6.73 -9.11
CA PRO A 127 -5.41 -5.97 -8.15
C PRO A 127 -5.78 -4.60 -8.72
N HIS A 128 -7.07 -4.34 -8.86
CA HIS A 128 -7.63 -3.04 -9.21
C HIS A 128 -8.21 -2.38 -7.95
N LEU A 129 -7.61 -1.26 -7.54
CA LEU A 129 -8.02 -0.49 -6.38
C LEU A 129 -8.44 0.92 -6.80
N VAL A 130 -9.57 1.37 -6.29
CA VAL A 130 -10.10 2.72 -6.53
C VAL A 130 -10.19 3.45 -5.20
N LEU A 131 -9.45 4.53 -5.08
CA LEU A 131 -9.39 5.40 -3.91
C LEU A 131 -10.08 6.72 -4.24
N GLU A 132 -11.30 6.90 -3.74
CA GLU A 132 -12.11 8.09 -3.96
C GLU A 132 -12.18 8.93 -2.68
N GLN A 133 -11.82 10.21 -2.80
CA GLN A 133 -12.03 11.22 -1.78
C GLN A 133 -13.25 12.07 -2.14
N GLY A 134 -14.34 11.89 -1.38
CA GLY A 134 -15.59 12.60 -1.57
C GLY A 134 -15.66 13.92 -0.79
N LYS A 135 -16.75 14.66 -1.02
CA LYS A 135 -17.02 15.94 -0.35
C LYS A 135 -16.95 15.82 1.18
N GLY A 136 -16.34 16.81 1.82
CA GLY A 136 -16.23 16.90 3.27
C GLY A 136 -15.17 15.98 3.87
N GLY A 137 -14.16 15.60 3.08
CA GLY A 137 -13.02 14.79 3.53
C GLY A 137 -13.35 13.30 3.76
N ARG A 138 -14.52 12.84 3.31
CA ARG A 138 -14.88 11.41 3.34
C ARG A 138 -14.02 10.66 2.32
N ALA A 139 -13.54 9.49 2.71
CA ALA A 139 -12.69 8.68 1.86
C ALA A 139 -13.21 7.25 1.81
N ASN A 140 -13.25 6.65 0.62
CA ASN A 140 -13.73 5.29 0.47
C ASN A 140 -12.75 4.25 1.01
N TRP A 141 -11.60 4.61 1.56
CA TRP A 141 -10.72 3.69 2.31
C TRP A 141 -10.85 3.83 3.83
N HIS A 142 -11.73 4.72 4.30
CA HIS A 142 -12.09 4.77 5.71
C HIS A 142 -13.20 3.76 5.99
N PHE A 143 -12.92 2.82 6.90
CA PHE A 143 -13.85 1.79 7.35
C PHE A 143 -14.35 2.12 8.75
N GLN A 144 -15.58 1.71 9.06
CA GLN A 144 -16.13 1.87 10.41
C GLN A 144 -15.38 0.92 11.35
N LYS A 145 -14.65 1.48 12.32
CA LYS A 145 -13.90 0.68 13.29
C LYS A 145 -14.88 0.17 14.36
N LYS A 146 -15.02 -1.15 14.47
CA LYS A 146 -15.67 -1.77 15.65
C LYS A 146 -14.73 -1.65 16.85
N GLU A 147 -15.25 -1.20 17.98
CA GLU A 147 -14.45 -0.91 19.20
C GLU A 147 -13.93 -2.17 19.91
N GLU A 148 -14.38 -3.36 19.52
CA GLU A 148 -13.91 -4.61 20.10
C GLU A 148 -12.49 -4.95 19.61
N LYS A 149 -11.55 -5.02 20.56
CA LYS A 149 -10.19 -5.48 20.28
C LYS A 149 -10.24 -6.95 19.86
N SER A 150 -9.74 -7.26 18.66
CA SER A 150 -9.58 -8.64 18.19
C SER A 150 -8.77 -9.46 19.20
N LYS A 151 -9.19 -10.70 19.44
CA LYS A 151 -8.43 -11.70 20.21
C LYS A 151 -7.30 -12.35 19.39
N TRP A 152 -7.30 -12.11 18.08
CA TRP A 152 -6.31 -12.62 17.14
C TRP A 152 -5.35 -11.53 16.71
N ASP A 153 -4.06 -11.85 16.72
CA ASP A 153 -3.02 -11.03 16.12
C ASP A 153 -2.91 -11.36 14.62
N PHE A 154 -2.79 -10.36 13.77
CA PHE A 154 -2.67 -10.52 12.31
C PHE A 154 -1.35 -9.92 11.84
N GLY A 155 -0.63 -10.64 10.99
CA GLY A 155 0.61 -10.17 10.36
C GLY A 155 0.79 -10.74 8.96
N ILE A 156 1.42 -9.95 8.10
CA ILE A 156 1.82 -10.33 6.76
C ILE A 156 3.35 -10.19 6.69
N ASP A 157 4.04 -11.25 6.29
CA ASP A 157 5.51 -11.24 6.22
C ASP A 157 5.99 -10.75 4.84
N ASP A 158 5.31 -11.13 3.76
CA ASP A 158 5.63 -10.74 2.38
C ASP A 158 4.37 -10.40 1.55
N LEU A 159 4.48 -9.39 0.68
CA LEU A 159 3.41 -8.86 -0.16
C LEU A 159 3.90 -8.64 -1.60
N GLY A 160 3.41 -9.47 -2.51
CA GLY A 160 3.60 -9.32 -3.96
C GLY A 160 2.39 -8.67 -4.61
N LEU A 161 2.62 -7.68 -5.46
CA LEU A 161 1.64 -7.13 -6.39
C LEU A 161 2.09 -7.42 -7.81
N GLU A 162 1.26 -8.10 -8.58
CA GLU A 162 1.51 -8.38 -10.00
C GLU A 162 0.46 -7.67 -10.84
N GLN A 163 0.89 -6.77 -11.72
CA GLN A 163 0.02 -6.01 -12.63
C GLN A 163 -1.07 -5.22 -11.88
N GLY A 164 -0.70 -4.61 -10.76
CA GLY A 164 -1.63 -3.83 -9.94
C GLY A 164 -1.97 -2.48 -10.57
N VAL A 165 -3.21 -2.03 -10.36
CA VAL A 165 -3.70 -0.74 -10.82
C VAL A 165 -4.41 -0.03 -9.68
N VAL A 166 -3.93 1.15 -9.32
CA VAL A 166 -4.54 2.03 -8.31
C VAL A 166 -5.02 3.30 -8.97
N ARG A 167 -6.32 3.59 -8.91
CA ARG A 167 -6.90 4.86 -9.36
C ARG A 167 -7.26 5.73 -8.17
N TYR A 168 -6.66 6.91 -8.07
CA TYR A 168 -6.99 7.92 -7.06
C TYR A 168 -7.82 9.04 -7.68
N VAL A 169 -8.97 9.35 -7.07
CA VAL A 169 -9.90 10.39 -7.51
C VAL A 169 -10.20 11.34 -6.35
N ASP A 170 -9.93 12.64 -6.56
CA ASP A 170 -10.25 13.73 -5.63
C ASP A 170 -10.86 14.90 -6.44
N PRO A 171 -12.20 15.03 -6.47
CA PRO A 171 -12.87 16.09 -7.21
C PRO A 171 -12.56 17.50 -6.69
N GLU A 172 -12.27 17.66 -5.39
CA GLU A 172 -11.95 18.97 -4.79
C GLU A 172 -10.59 19.48 -5.27
N LYS A 173 -9.64 18.57 -5.48
CA LYS A 173 -8.30 18.87 -6.03
C LYS A 173 -8.19 18.67 -7.54
N HIS A 174 -9.30 18.38 -8.23
CA HIS A 174 -9.30 18.03 -9.65
C HIS A 174 -8.26 16.95 -9.99
N ALA A 175 -8.16 15.92 -9.15
CA ALA A 175 -7.22 14.81 -9.31
C ALA A 175 -7.95 13.56 -9.80
N ASP A 176 -7.41 12.96 -10.86
CA ASP A 176 -7.77 11.62 -11.34
C ASP A 176 -6.50 10.99 -11.88
N ILE A 177 -5.87 10.13 -11.09
CA ILE A 177 -4.55 9.56 -11.35
C ILE A 177 -4.69 8.04 -11.31
N THR A 178 -4.26 7.39 -12.38
CA THR A 178 -4.15 5.92 -12.45
C THR A 178 -2.68 5.54 -12.39
N THR A 179 -2.35 4.63 -11.49
CA THR A 179 -1.00 4.16 -11.22
C THR A 179 -0.93 2.65 -11.38
N ASP A 180 -0.13 2.20 -12.32
CA ASP A 180 0.27 0.81 -12.48
C ASP A 180 1.41 0.50 -11.47
N ILE A 181 1.34 -0.65 -10.80
CA ILE A 181 2.20 -1.03 -9.68
C ILE A 181 2.61 -2.50 -9.79
N ASP A 182 3.91 -2.77 -9.71
CA ASP A 182 4.48 -4.12 -9.66
C ASP A 182 5.52 -4.22 -8.53
N THR A 183 5.50 -5.34 -7.79
CA THR A 183 6.57 -5.69 -6.86
C THR A 183 7.74 -6.32 -7.63
N LEU A 184 8.96 -5.87 -7.34
CA LEU A 184 10.21 -6.41 -7.89
C LEU A 184 10.78 -7.53 -7.01
N ASP A 185 11.76 -8.28 -7.52
CA ASP A 185 12.36 -9.43 -6.83
C ASP A 185 12.97 -9.10 -5.45
N ASP A 186 13.39 -7.85 -5.23
CA ASP A 186 13.93 -7.36 -3.96
C ASP A 186 12.84 -6.86 -2.99
N GLY A 187 11.57 -7.03 -3.34
CA GLY A 187 10.41 -6.56 -2.61
C GLY A 187 10.11 -5.06 -2.79
N SER A 188 10.96 -4.31 -3.49
CA SER A 188 10.68 -2.92 -3.84
C SER A 188 9.55 -2.85 -4.87
N VAL A 189 8.97 -1.66 -5.02
CA VAL A 189 7.84 -1.43 -5.91
C VAL A 189 8.27 -0.57 -7.07
N LYS A 190 7.98 -1.02 -8.28
CA LYS A 190 8.00 -0.20 -9.48
C LYS A 190 6.59 0.33 -9.74
N TRP A 191 6.50 1.59 -10.14
CA TRP A 191 5.23 2.20 -10.46
C TRP A 191 5.31 3.11 -11.68
N GLN A 192 4.19 3.25 -12.38
CA GLN A 192 4.00 4.20 -13.46
C GLN A 192 2.61 4.83 -13.33
N ALA A 193 2.54 6.15 -13.34
CA ALA A 193 1.31 6.91 -13.12
C ALA A 193 1.01 7.80 -14.32
N LYS A 194 -0.29 7.97 -14.60
CA LYS A 194 -0.82 8.91 -15.58
C LYS A 194 -2.15 9.47 -15.12
N GLY A 195 -2.48 10.69 -15.54
CA GLY A 195 -3.78 11.28 -15.27
C GLY A 195 -3.76 12.78 -15.28
N THR A 196 -4.56 13.38 -14.40
CA THR A 196 -4.65 14.82 -14.23
C THR A 196 -4.60 15.22 -12.77
N PHE A 197 -3.96 16.36 -12.47
CA PHE A 197 -3.93 16.99 -11.16
C PHE A 197 -4.03 18.50 -11.33
N ASN A 198 -4.91 19.18 -10.59
CA ASN A 198 -5.14 20.62 -10.76
C ASN A 198 -5.39 21.04 -12.23
N ARG A 199 -6.06 20.18 -13.01
CA ARG A 199 -6.33 20.32 -14.46
C ARG A 199 -5.12 20.25 -15.38
N GLU A 200 -3.93 20.01 -14.84
CA GLU A 200 -2.74 19.72 -15.62
C GLU A 200 -2.58 18.23 -15.88
N LYS A 201 -2.05 17.88 -17.05
CA LYS A 201 -1.65 16.49 -17.31
C LYS A 201 -0.49 16.12 -16.40
N VAL A 202 -0.63 14.98 -15.73
CA VAL A 202 0.43 14.40 -14.93
C VAL A 202 0.82 13.04 -15.48
N GLY A 203 2.12 12.79 -15.48
CA GLY A 203 2.70 11.48 -15.74
C GLY A 203 3.89 11.28 -14.83
N GLY A 204 4.22 10.05 -14.50
CA GLY A 204 5.41 9.78 -13.73
C GLY A 204 5.72 8.31 -13.65
N GLU A 205 6.93 8.01 -13.24
CA GLU A 205 7.38 6.66 -13.00
C GLU A 205 8.47 6.67 -11.94
N GLY A 206 8.68 5.51 -11.33
CA GLY A 206 9.71 5.40 -10.31
C GLY A 206 9.76 4.05 -9.63
N THR A 207 10.60 4.01 -8.63
CA THR A 207 10.70 2.90 -7.68
C THR A 207 10.57 3.42 -6.25
N ALA A 208 10.07 2.57 -5.38
CA ALA A 208 9.88 2.86 -3.97
C ALA A 208 10.16 1.60 -3.13
N GLY A 209 10.42 1.76 -1.84
CA GLY A 209 10.66 0.61 -0.95
C GLY A 209 9.48 -0.36 -0.84
N ALA A 210 9.70 -1.49 -0.17
CA ALA A 210 8.66 -2.50 0.04
C ALA A 210 7.43 -1.95 0.79
N ILE A 211 6.22 -2.27 0.32
CA ILE A 211 4.95 -1.73 0.88
C ILE A 211 4.79 -2.09 2.36
N LEU A 212 5.10 -3.33 2.74
CA LEU A 212 4.98 -3.76 4.14
C LEU A 212 5.91 -3.01 5.09
N SER A 213 7.03 -2.46 4.58
CA SER A 213 7.93 -1.67 5.41
C SER A 213 7.28 -0.39 5.95
N LEU A 214 6.20 0.10 5.32
CA LEU A 214 5.42 1.26 5.79
C LEU A 214 4.77 1.02 7.17
N GLN A 215 4.59 -0.24 7.58
CA GLN A 215 4.07 -0.61 8.90
C GLN A 215 5.15 -0.56 9.99
N THR A 216 6.43 -0.56 9.60
CA THR A 216 7.56 -0.53 10.52
C THR A 216 7.77 0.90 11.04
N PRO A 217 7.77 1.12 12.37
CA PRO A 217 8.09 2.43 12.93
C PRO A 217 9.47 2.91 12.49
N ASP A 218 9.59 4.21 12.21
CA ASP A 218 10.87 4.88 11.90
C ASP A 218 11.64 4.31 10.69
N VAL A 219 10.94 3.63 9.79
CA VAL A 219 11.51 3.18 8.53
C VAL A 219 11.96 4.37 7.68
N ARG A 220 13.14 4.25 7.06
CA ARG A 220 13.57 5.14 5.98
C ARG A 220 13.16 4.51 4.66
N TYR A 221 12.05 4.99 4.11
CA TYR A 221 11.43 4.46 2.91
C TYR A 221 12.07 5.09 1.67
N PRO A 222 12.86 4.34 0.88
CA PRO A 222 13.53 4.87 -0.30
C PRO A 222 12.51 5.19 -1.40
N VAL A 223 12.71 6.30 -2.09
CA VAL A 223 11.90 6.73 -3.23
C VAL A 223 12.79 7.32 -4.30
N LYS A 224 12.61 6.85 -5.53
CA LYS A 224 13.21 7.42 -6.72
C LYS A 224 12.13 7.61 -7.78
N ALA A 225 11.96 8.83 -8.26
CA ALA A 225 10.84 9.17 -9.13
C ALA A 225 11.23 10.20 -10.17
N GLN A 226 10.61 10.10 -11.34
CA GLN A 226 10.50 11.17 -12.32
C GLN A 226 9.02 11.46 -12.55
N VAL A 227 8.63 12.73 -12.40
CA VAL A 227 7.25 13.18 -12.54
C VAL A 227 7.22 14.37 -13.48
N LYS A 228 6.30 14.35 -14.44
CA LYS A 228 5.99 15.47 -15.32
C LYS A 228 4.61 16.02 -15.00
N VAL A 229 4.51 17.32 -14.74
CA VAL A 229 3.25 18.04 -14.52
C VAL A 229 3.23 19.25 -15.46
N GLY A 230 2.29 19.27 -16.41
CA GLY A 230 2.34 20.24 -17.51
C GLY A 230 3.67 20.12 -18.26
N GLU A 231 4.44 21.20 -18.35
CA GLU A 231 5.79 21.23 -18.93
C GLU A 231 6.92 21.17 -17.88
N THR A 232 6.59 20.94 -16.61
CA THR A 232 7.57 20.80 -15.52
C THR A 232 7.97 19.35 -15.32
N ASP A 233 9.26 19.05 -15.46
CA ASP A 233 9.89 17.77 -15.15
C ASP A 233 10.57 17.82 -13.78
N ILE A 234 10.25 16.86 -12.92
CA ILE A 234 10.70 16.78 -11.54
C ILE A 234 11.36 15.42 -11.34
N ARG A 235 12.60 15.42 -10.84
CA ARG A 235 13.28 14.20 -10.40
C ARG A 235 13.52 14.24 -8.91
N ILE A 236 13.25 13.12 -8.26
CA ILE A 236 13.35 12.94 -6.81
C ILE A 236 14.18 11.69 -6.58
N ASP A 237 15.19 11.78 -5.72
CA ASP A 237 15.98 10.63 -5.28
C ASP A 237 16.33 10.81 -3.79
N GLY A 238 15.81 9.94 -2.93
CA GLY A 238 16.09 9.97 -1.49
C GLY A 238 15.14 9.12 -0.67
N THR A 239 14.76 9.62 0.51
CA THR A 239 14.00 8.83 1.49
C THR A 239 12.88 9.61 2.17
N LEU A 240 11.83 8.91 2.56
CA LEU A 240 10.79 9.38 3.47
C LEU A 240 10.96 8.67 4.82
N THR A 241 11.08 9.43 5.90
CA THR A 241 11.16 8.91 7.26
C THR A 241 9.78 8.75 7.85
N ASN A 242 9.48 7.53 8.30
CA ASN A 242 8.23 7.15 8.97
C ASN A 242 6.99 7.62 8.18
N PRO A 243 6.77 7.11 6.95
CA PRO A 243 5.71 7.57 6.07
C PRO A 243 4.29 7.32 6.62
N SER A 244 4.10 6.34 7.50
CA SER A 244 2.80 6.12 8.18
C SER A 244 2.42 7.25 9.13
N HIS A 245 3.41 7.99 9.64
CA HIS A 245 3.24 9.20 10.45
C HIS A 245 3.71 10.50 9.75
N MET A 246 4.16 10.41 8.49
CA MET A 246 4.67 11.49 7.63
C MET A 246 5.67 12.42 8.34
N SER A 247 6.64 11.84 9.05
CA SER A 247 7.52 12.58 9.96
C SER A 247 8.51 13.50 9.24
N ALA A 248 9.21 13.01 8.22
CA ALA A 248 10.16 13.82 7.47
C ALA A 248 10.42 13.30 6.03
N LEU A 249 10.67 14.23 5.11
CA LEU A 249 11.20 14.05 3.76
C LEU A 249 12.68 14.43 3.76
N ASP A 250 13.51 13.69 3.05
CA ASP A 250 14.90 14.06 2.75
C ASP A 250 15.30 13.50 1.38
N VAL A 251 15.30 14.37 0.38
CA VAL A 251 15.51 13.99 -1.03
C VAL A 251 16.39 14.98 -1.76
N ASN A 252 17.12 14.49 -2.76
CA ASN A 252 17.64 15.33 -3.81
C ASN A 252 16.51 15.63 -4.79
N LEU A 253 16.24 16.92 -4.99
CA LEU A 253 15.20 17.41 -5.88
C LEU A 253 15.86 18.12 -7.05
N LYS A 254 15.43 17.75 -8.26
CA LYS A 254 15.77 18.45 -9.49
C LYS A 254 14.49 18.84 -10.21
N ILE A 255 14.40 20.10 -10.62
CA ILE A 255 13.26 20.64 -11.34
C ILE A 255 13.76 21.25 -12.64
N LEU A 256 13.07 20.96 -13.74
CA LEU A 256 13.25 21.59 -15.04
C LEU A 256 11.88 22.03 -15.53
N GLY A 257 11.69 23.32 -15.81
CA GLY A 257 10.40 23.85 -16.25
C GLY A 257 10.54 24.93 -17.32
N ALA A 258 9.45 25.18 -18.05
CA ALA A 258 9.38 26.22 -19.06
C ALA A 258 9.30 27.61 -18.43
N SER A 259 8.55 27.74 -17.33
CA SER A 259 8.42 28.96 -16.53
C SER A 259 8.27 28.62 -15.04
N MET A 260 8.81 29.46 -14.14
CA MET A 260 8.55 29.29 -12.70
C MET A 260 7.07 29.45 -12.36
N GLY A 261 6.29 30.17 -13.18
CA GLY A 261 4.85 30.29 -13.05
C GLY A 261 4.13 28.93 -13.07
N ASP A 262 4.66 27.95 -13.81
CA ASP A 262 4.09 26.61 -13.93
C ASP A 262 4.08 25.84 -12.59
N LEU A 263 4.93 26.24 -11.64
CA LEU A 263 4.99 25.65 -10.30
C LEU A 263 3.76 25.99 -9.44
N PHE A 264 2.90 26.89 -9.89
CA PHE A 264 1.63 27.19 -9.21
C PHE A 264 0.76 25.94 -9.07
N ALA A 265 0.68 25.10 -10.11
CA ALA A 265 -0.11 23.86 -10.09
C ALA A 265 0.37 22.87 -9.01
N LEU A 266 1.64 22.97 -8.59
CA LEU A 266 2.26 22.09 -7.60
C LEU A 266 2.24 22.68 -6.19
N SER A 267 2.58 23.96 -6.06
CA SER A 267 2.83 24.62 -4.78
C SER A 267 1.67 25.48 -4.27
N GLY A 268 0.76 25.89 -5.17
CA GLY A 268 -0.27 26.90 -4.89
C GLY A 268 0.30 28.30 -4.64
N VAL A 269 1.59 28.53 -4.90
CA VAL A 269 2.26 29.84 -4.76
C VAL A 269 2.43 30.45 -6.14
N LEU A 270 1.98 31.71 -6.30
CA LEU A 270 2.19 32.45 -7.53
C LEU A 270 3.64 32.90 -7.62
N LEU A 271 4.35 32.38 -8.62
CA LEU A 271 5.69 32.78 -8.99
C LEU A 271 5.65 33.59 -10.29
N PRO A 272 6.66 34.45 -10.54
CA PRO A 272 6.70 35.22 -11.78
C PRO A 272 6.86 34.31 -13.00
N GLU A 273 6.38 34.79 -14.14
CA GLU A 273 6.72 34.19 -15.43
C GLU A 273 8.21 34.38 -15.73
N THR A 274 8.89 33.31 -16.10
CA THR A 274 10.33 33.33 -16.38
C THR A 274 10.65 32.60 -17.68
N PRO A 275 11.84 32.83 -18.26
CA PRO A 275 12.42 31.88 -19.20
C PRO A 275 12.59 30.49 -18.56
N LYS A 276 12.94 29.51 -19.39
CA LYS A 276 13.25 28.14 -18.96
C LYS A 276 14.20 28.15 -17.76
N PHE A 277 13.86 27.34 -16.76
CA PHE A 277 14.64 27.27 -15.54
C PHE A 277 14.97 25.83 -15.18
N SER A 278 16.07 25.66 -14.48
CA SER A 278 16.45 24.38 -13.87
C SER A 278 17.01 24.63 -12.48
N THR A 279 16.62 23.83 -11.50
CA THR A 279 17.22 23.87 -10.16
C THR A 279 17.53 22.46 -9.66
N GLU A 280 18.56 22.33 -8.85
CA GLU A 280 18.92 21.10 -8.17
C GLU A 280 19.44 21.40 -6.76
N GLY A 281 18.98 20.63 -5.77
CA GLY A 281 19.34 20.82 -4.37
C GLY A 281 18.72 19.77 -3.46
N ARG A 282 18.96 19.89 -2.15
CA ARG A 282 18.38 19.00 -1.15
C ARG A 282 17.08 19.57 -0.62
N LEU A 283 15.99 18.83 -0.73
CA LEU A 283 14.70 19.16 -0.14
C LEU A 283 14.49 18.29 1.11
N ALA A 284 14.38 18.94 2.26
CA ALA A 284 14.10 18.26 3.52
C ALA A 284 13.01 18.97 4.33
N GLY A 285 12.22 18.23 5.10
CA GLY A 285 11.19 18.85 5.94
C GLY A 285 10.06 17.89 6.36
N SER A 286 9.00 18.41 6.96
CA SER A 286 7.86 17.61 7.43
C SER A 286 6.68 17.66 6.45
N LEU A 287 6.06 16.50 6.19
CA LEU A 287 4.92 16.33 5.27
C LEU A 287 3.58 16.16 6.02
N LYS A 288 3.48 16.65 7.25
CA LYS A 288 2.24 16.52 8.04
C LYS A 288 1.06 17.15 7.30
N PRO A 289 -0.04 16.41 7.08
CA PRO A 289 -1.23 16.94 6.41
C PRO A 289 -1.71 18.26 7.05
N GLY A 290 -1.88 19.30 6.24
CA GLY A 290 -2.30 20.63 6.69
C GLY A 290 -1.23 21.47 7.38
N SER A 291 0.00 20.97 7.52
CA SER A 291 1.14 21.65 8.18
C SER A 291 2.47 21.29 7.53
N ILE A 292 2.48 21.14 6.20
CA ILE A 292 3.69 20.85 5.43
C ILE A 292 4.71 21.97 5.62
N GLN A 293 5.94 21.62 5.97
CA GLN A 293 7.08 22.52 6.11
C GLN A 293 8.27 21.92 5.39
N LEU A 294 8.76 22.58 4.34
CA LEU A 294 9.85 22.09 3.51
C LEU A 294 10.95 23.16 3.40
N ARG A 295 12.20 22.71 3.36
CA ARG A 295 13.37 23.54 3.14
C ARG A 295 14.16 22.96 1.96
N TYR A 296 14.32 23.77 0.92
CA TYR A 296 15.11 23.47 -0.27
C TYR A 296 16.46 24.16 -0.12
N GLU A 297 17.45 23.41 0.34
CA GLU A 297 18.74 23.91 0.81
C GLU A 297 19.78 23.99 -0.29
N ASN A 298 20.54 25.10 -0.28
CA ASN A 298 21.73 25.31 -1.10
C ASN A 298 21.52 24.92 -2.58
N PHE A 299 20.32 25.18 -3.10
CA PHE A 299 20.00 24.80 -4.46
C PHE A 299 20.82 25.64 -5.42
N LYS A 300 21.17 25.04 -6.56
CA LYS A 300 21.84 25.70 -7.68
C LYS A 300 21.00 25.52 -8.92
N GLY A 301 21.03 26.50 -9.80
CA GLY A 301 20.18 26.50 -10.97
C GLY A 301 20.48 27.61 -11.94
N LYS A 302 19.65 27.65 -12.98
CA LYS A 302 19.67 28.69 -14.01
C LYS A 302 18.24 29.11 -14.34
N VAL A 303 18.09 30.35 -14.73
CA VAL A 303 16.85 30.91 -15.29
C VAL A 303 17.24 31.72 -16.52
N GLY A 304 16.91 31.20 -17.70
CA GLY A 304 17.47 31.72 -18.95
C GLY A 304 19.00 31.66 -18.94
N SER A 305 19.65 32.83 -19.01
CA SER A 305 21.11 32.96 -18.98
C SER A 305 21.69 33.32 -17.60
N SER A 306 20.83 33.49 -16.59
CA SER A 306 21.24 33.89 -15.24
C SER A 306 21.38 32.69 -14.32
N ASP A 307 22.42 32.70 -13.48
CA ASP A 307 22.56 31.72 -12.41
C ASP A 307 21.60 32.05 -11.26
N LEU A 308 21.07 31.01 -10.63
CA LEU A 308 20.13 31.08 -9.51
C LEU A 308 20.64 30.16 -8.40
N GLY A 309 20.52 30.58 -7.15
CA GLY A 309 20.83 29.74 -6.01
C GLY A 309 20.37 30.37 -4.72
N GLY A 310 20.35 29.57 -3.65
CA GLY A 310 19.96 30.04 -2.33
C GLY A 310 19.31 28.93 -1.52
N THR A 311 18.49 29.32 -0.55
CA THR A 311 17.66 28.41 0.23
C THR A 311 16.22 28.91 0.23
N LEU A 312 15.27 28.02 -0.07
CA LEU A 312 13.83 28.32 0.01
C LEU A 312 13.19 27.54 1.15
N GLU A 313 12.24 28.17 1.82
CA GLU A 313 11.36 27.57 2.82
C GLU A 313 9.92 27.67 2.34
N TYR A 314 9.25 26.53 2.26
CA TYR A 314 7.84 26.41 1.96
C TYR A 314 7.08 26.03 3.23
N ALA A 315 6.00 26.75 3.52
CA ALA A 315 5.10 26.44 4.61
C ALA A 315 3.65 26.44 4.10
N GLN A 316 2.98 25.31 4.25
CA GLN A 316 1.54 25.21 4.04
C GLN A 316 0.81 25.87 5.22
N GLY A 317 -0.17 26.71 4.92
CA GLY A 317 -0.93 27.42 5.94
C GLY A 317 -2.23 28.02 5.40
N GLN A 318 -3.11 28.41 6.32
CA GLN A 318 -4.33 29.16 6.03
C GLN A 318 -4.10 30.65 6.35
N PRO A 319 -4.53 31.60 5.51
CA PRO A 319 -5.35 31.41 4.30
C PRO A 319 -4.54 31.06 3.02
N ARG A 320 -3.21 31.13 3.04
CA ARG A 320 -2.36 30.90 1.86
C ARG A 320 -1.04 30.23 2.24
N ASN A 321 -0.51 29.43 1.32
CA ASN A 321 0.84 28.90 1.40
C ASN A 321 1.87 30.02 1.31
N ARG A 322 3.01 29.85 1.99
CA ARG A 322 4.12 30.82 1.98
C ARG A 322 5.37 30.17 1.42
N LEU A 323 6.04 30.89 0.52
CA LEU A 323 7.39 30.60 0.08
C LEU A 323 8.29 31.78 0.47
N SER A 324 9.36 31.52 1.20
CA SER A 324 10.34 32.53 1.62
C SER A 324 11.75 32.05 1.30
N GLY A 325 12.66 32.95 0.95
CA GLY A 325 14.02 32.57 0.56
C GLY A 325 15.09 33.53 1.05
N LYS A 326 16.33 33.03 1.10
CA LYS A 326 17.56 33.80 1.28
C LYS A 326 18.61 33.32 0.28
#